data_AF-M0HYC6-F1
#
_entry.id   AF-M0HYC6-F1
#
_cell.length_a   1.000
_cell.length_b   1.000
_cell.length_c   1.000
_cell.angle_alpha   90.00
_cell.angle_beta   90.00
_cell.angle_gamma   90.00
#
_symmetry.space_group_name_H-M   'P 1'
#
loop_
_entity.id
_entity.type
_entity.pdbx_description
1 polymer ?
#
loop_
_entity_poly.entity_id
_entity_poly.type
_entity_poly.pdbx_seq_one_letter_code
_entity_poly.pdbx_strand_id
1 'polypeptide(L)'
;MLESLGADLPSKFYEAGRFKEDSHKGEPYWEDVLYELSELERAVVLIDNCYEDKRIKHSLEKISETVENSFIITTWTPEQWRMHQEEINEAVQVSKEAELTPLNEKNTVRALRKTLEIISEKSVEVEDEFCRRIYKKSLGIPGLFHTLLRASLKETFLKELELGNAKAVDSAVEKLDLDDAEERIYNLSEKKITILKHILLSRHPQGRRPSELVELMDKDKSTISYHLQNLISDRVLQKEKAGRSTFYSIHEPLKPILQLRVNGEGEIHA
;
A
#
# COMPACT_ATOMS: atom_id res chain seq x y z
N MET A 1 9.45 -17.95 8.02
CA MET A 1 8.06 -17.50 8.30
C MET A 1 6.98 -18.46 7.74
N LEU A 2 7.31 -19.35 6.79
CA LEU A 2 6.39 -20.40 6.28
C LEU A 2 6.62 -21.80 6.88
N GLU A 3 7.72 -22.02 7.60
CA GLU A 3 8.04 -23.30 8.27
C GLU A 3 7.03 -23.74 9.34
N SER A 4 6.11 -22.85 9.75
CA SER A 4 5.14 -23.10 10.83
C SER A 4 3.75 -23.53 10.34
N LEU A 5 3.56 -23.82 9.05
CA LEU A 5 2.24 -24.22 8.52
C LEU A 5 1.86 -25.68 8.85
N GLY A 6 2.74 -26.45 9.49
CA GLY A 6 2.42 -27.81 10.00
C GLY A 6 2.06 -28.84 8.93
N ALA A 7 2.11 -28.46 7.65
CA ALA A 7 2.08 -29.34 6.52
C ALA A 7 3.52 -29.65 6.13
N ASP A 8 3.87 -30.91 5.93
CA ASP A 8 5.15 -31.38 5.38
C ASP A 8 5.36 -30.96 3.91
N LEU A 9 4.68 -29.90 3.46
CA LEU A 9 4.72 -29.40 2.10
C LEU A 9 5.85 -28.36 1.96
N PRO A 10 6.70 -28.47 0.93
CA PRO A 10 7.66 -27.43 0.61
C PRO A 10 6.91 -26.13 0.31
N SER A 11 7.46 -25.02 0.78
CA SER A 11 6.91 -23.69 0.53
C SER A 11 7.89 -22.85 -0.27
N LYS A 12 7.36 -22.10 -1.24
CA LYS A 12 8.13 -21.20 -2.11
C LYS A 12 7.55 -19.80 -2.07
N PHE A 13 8.42 -18.81 -2.13
CA PHE A 13 8.07 -17.39 -2.10
C PHE A 13 8.63 -16.72 -3.35
N TYR A 14 7.76 -16.04 -4.09
CA TYR A 14 8.09 -15.31 -5.29
C TYR A 14 7.51 -13.90 -5.26
N GLU A 15 8.22 -12.96 -5.87
CA GLU A 15 7.78 -11.58 -6.03
C GLU A 15 7.32 -11.39 -7.48
N ALA A 16 6.03 -11.15 -7.70
CA ALA A 16 5.44 -11.12 -9.04
C ALA A 16 6.06 -10.04 -9.95
N GLY A 17 6.48 -8.92 -9.36
CA GLY A 17 7.16 -7.83 -10.07
C GLY A 17 8.48 -8.24 -10.75
N ARG A 18 9.02 -9.42 -10.42
CA ARG A 18 10.23 -10.00 -11.02
C ARG A 18 9.95 -10.96 -12.19
N PHE A 19 8.68 -11.30 -12.49
CA PHE A 19 8.30 -12.15 -13.63
C PHE A 19 8.30 -11.43 -15.01
N LYS A 20 8.97 -10.27 -15.11
CA LYS A 20 8.84 -9.32 -16.24
C LYS A 20 9.69 -9.70 -17.46
N GLU A 21 9.01 -10.17 -18.50
CA GLU A 21 9.48 -10.65 -19.83
C GLU A 21 10.29 -9.69 -20.74
N ASP A 22 10.69 -8.50 -20.29
CA ASP A 22 11.21 -7.44 -21.17
C ASP A 22 12.71 -7.58 -21.53
N SER A 23 13.25 -8.80 -21.62
CA SER A 23 14.57 -9.02 -22.22
C SER A 23 14.58 -10.09 -23.31
N HIS A 24 15.10 -9.73 -24.49
CA HIS A 24 15.26 -10.58 -25.69
C HIS A 24 16.19 -11.80 -25.51
N LYS A 25 16.54 -12.16 -24.27
CA LYS A 25 17.25 -13.38 -23.90
C LYS A 25 16.42 -13.98 -22.76
N GLY A 26 15.93 -15.20 -22.95
CA GLY A 26 15.10 -15.94 -22.00
C GLY A 26 15.50 -15.63 -20.56
N GLU A 27 14.52 -15.24 -19.76
CA GLU A 27 14.76 -14.69 -18.44
C GLU A 27 15.16 -15.79 -17.48
N PRO A 28 16.41 -15.79 -16.99
CA PRO A 28 16.86 -16.82 -16.07
C PRO A 28 15.91 -16.93 -14.87
N TYR A 29 15.39 -15.80 -14.37
CA TYR A 29 14.54 -15.81 -13.19
C TYR A 29 13.22 -16.57 -13.39
N TRP A 30 12.48 -16.35 -14.48
CA TRP A 30 11.21 -17.04 -14.68
C TRP A 30 11.41 -18.53 -15.00
N GLU A 31 12.42 -18.85 -15.80
CA GLU A 31 12.80 -20.23 -16.10
C GLU A 31 13.27 -20.97 -14.84
N ASP A 32 14.07 -20.32 -13.98
CA ASP A 32 14.53 -20.85 -12.70
C ASP A 32 13.36 -21.13 -11.74
N VAL A 33 12.35 -20.24 -11.71
CA VAL A 33 11.13 -20.43 -10.90
C VAL A 33 10.38 -21.68 -11.35
N LEU A 34 10.14 -21.84 -12.65
CA LEU A 34 9.44 -23.01 -13.17
C LEU A 34 10.26 -24.29 -12.98
N TYR A 35 11.58 -24.23 -13.17
CA TYR A 35 12.47 -25.36 -12.94
C TYR A 35 12.43 -25.79 -11.46
N GLU A 36 12.60 -24.84 -10.53
CA GLU A 36 12.55 -25.09 -9.09
C GLU A 36 11.22 -25.74 -8.65
N LEU A 37 10.11 -25.29 -9.23
CA LEU A 37 8.79 -25.85 -8.93
C LEU A 37 8.56 -27.22 -9.58
N SER A 38 9.12 -27.48 -10.76
CA SER A 38 9.00 -28.75 -11.46
C SER A 38 9.69 -29.93 -10.75
N GLU A 39 10.65 -29.63 -9.87
CA GLU A 39 11.33 -30.62 -9.02
C GLU A 39 10.47 -31.03 -7.80
N LEU A 40 9.27 -30.44 -7.63
CA LEU A 40 8.36 -30.71 -6.54
C LEU A 40 7.08 -31.38 -7.05
N GLU A 41 6.59 -32.38 -6.32
CA GLU A 41 5.28 -32.98 -6.62
C GLU A 41 4.14 -32.07 -6.16
N ARG A 42 4.29 -31.48 -4.96
CA ARG A 42 3.30 -30.58 -4.35
C ARG A 42 3.94 -29.47 -3.53
N ALA A 43 3.44 -28.24 -3.60
CA ALA A 43 3.99 -27.10 -2.88
C ALA A 43 2.95 -26.06 -2.40
N VAL A 44 3.31 -25.27 -1.38
CA VAL A 44 2.62 -24.01 -1.06
C VAL A 44 3.36 -22.88 -1.76
N VAL A 45 2.70 -22.17 -2.67
CA VAL A 45 3.33 -21.12 -3.48
C VAL A 45 2.79 -19.76 -3.05
N LEU A 46 3.65 -18.96 -2.42
CA LEU A 46 3.33 -17.58 -2.07
C LEU A 46 3.82 -16.64 -3.18
N ILE A 47 2.89 -15.91 -3.78
CA ILE A 47 3.20 -14.88 -4.77
C ILE A 47 2.84 -13.52 -4.18
N ASP A 48 3.88 -12.74 -3.91
CA ASP A 48 3.75 -11.40 -3.35
C ASP A 48 3.64 -10.34 -4.46
N ASN A 49 2.97 -9.22 -4.18
CA ASN A 49 2.85 -8.08 -5.09
C ASN A 49 2.25 -8.43 -6.48
N CYS A 50 1.20 -9.26 -6.56
CA CYS A 50 0.67 -9.75 -7.84
C CYS A 50 0.34 -8.66 -8.89
N TYR A 51 -0.05 -7.46 -8.44
CA TYR A 51 -0.36 -6.32 -9.31
C TYR A 51 0.85 -5.79 -10.11
N GLU A 52 2.08 -6.14 -9.73
CA GLU A 52 3.28 -5.75 -10.47
C GLU A 52 3.57 -6.62 -11.70
N ASP A 53 3.00 -7.83 -11.75
CA ASP A 53 3.07 -8.68 -12.94
C ASP A 53 2.01 -8.25 -13.95
N LYS A 54 2.46 -7.80 -15.12
CA LYS A 54 1.57 -7.37 -16.20
C LYS A 54 0.81 -8.54 -16.86
N ARG A 55 1.20 -9.78 -16.57
CA ARG A 55 0.67 -11.01 -17.18
C ARG A 55 0.31 -12.03 -16.09
N ILE A 56 -0.14 -11.54 -14.94
CA ILE A 56 -0.38 -12.37 -13.75
C ILE A 56 -1.21 -13.61 -14.03
N LYS A 57 -2.24 -13.51 -14.88
CA LYS A 57 -3.04 -14.66 -15.33
C LYS A 57 -2.16 -15.77 -15.92
N HIS A 58 -1.31 -15.42 -16.88
CA HIS A 58 -0.42 -16.37 -17.54
C HIS A 58 0.57 -17.01 -16.57
N SER A 59 1.17 -16.19 -15.70
CA SER A 59 2.15 -16.66 -14.70
C SER A 59 1.51 -17.65 -13.72
N LEU A 60 0.30 -17.35 -13.25
CA LEU A 60 -0.47 -18.22 -12.36
C LEU A 60 -0.89 -19.54 -13.04
N GLU A 61 -1.40 -19.48 -14.27
CA GLU A 61 -1.73 -20.67 -15.08
C GLU A 61 -0.49 -21.57 -15.24
N LYS A 62 0.65 -20.99 -15.62
CA LYS A 62 1.90 -21.74 -15.83
C LYS A 62 2.41 -22.41 -14.57
N ILE A 63 2.39 -21.71 -13.44
CA ILE A 63 2.76 -22.32 -12.16
C ILE A 63 1.79 -23.45 -11.81
N SER A 64 0.49 -23.25 -12.06
CA SER A 64 -0.52 -24.27 -11.78
C SER A 64 -0.42 -25.52 -12.64
N GLU A 65 0.10 -25.39 -13.86
CA GLU A 65 0.42 -26.52 -14.75
C GLU A 65 1.70 -27.25 -14.32
N THR A 66 2.60 -26.59 -13.60
CA THR A 66 3.95 -27.09 -13.29
C THR A 66 3.99 -27.96 -12.04
N VAL A 67 3.20 -27.63 -11.01
CA VAL A 67 3.25 -28.30 -9.70
C VAL A 67 1.86 -28.34 -9.06
N GLU A 68 1.50 -29.42 -8.36
CA GLU A 68 0.29 -29.41 -7.53
C GLU A 68 0.47 -28.38 -6.41
N ASN A 69 -0.41 -27.40 -6.33
CA ASN A 69 -0.15 -26.25 -5.48
C ASN A 69 -1.33 -25.82 -4.63
N SER A 70 -0.98 -25.09 -3.56
CA SER A 70 -1.88 -24.16 -2.88
C SER A 70 -1.28 -22.77 -2.98
N PHE A 71 -1.98 -21.85 -3.63
CA PHE A 71 -1.53 -20.46 -3.73
C PHE A 71 -1.86 -19.63 -2.49
N ILE A 72 -0.92 -18.76 -2.12
CA ILE A 72 -1.17 -17.58 -1.28
C ILE A 72 -0.77 -16.37 -2.11
N ILE A 73 -1.78 -15.60 -2.54
CA ILE A 73 -1.57 -14.42 -3.38
C ILE A 73 -1.78 -13.18 -2.52
N THR A 74 -0.87 -12.21 -2.62
CA THR A 74 -1.04 -10.92 -1.96
C THR A 74 -1.22 -9.80 -2.98
N THR A 75 -2.05 -8.84 -2.59
CA THR A 75 -2.04 -7.49 -3.14
C THR A 75 -2.08 -6.54 -1.94
N TRP A 76 -1.27 -5.48 -1.97
CA TRP A 76 -1.09 -4.63 -0.78
C TRP A 76 -2.13 -3.54 -0.64
N THR A 77 -3.02 -3.40 -1.62
CA THR A 77 -3.99 -2.31 -1.68
C THR A 77 -5.31 -2.80 -2.29
N PRO A 78 -6.48 -2.48 -1.71
CA PRO A 78 -7.76 -2.97 -2.20
C PRO A 78 -8.07 -2.58 -3.65
N GLU A 79 -7.63 -1.40 -4.10
CA GLU A 79 -7.82 -0.94 -5.47
C GLU A 79 -7.10 -1.82 -6.51
N GLN A 80 -5.91 -2.31 -6.17
CA GLN A 80 -5.14 -3.22 -7.03
C GLN A 80 -5.78 -4.62 -7.02
N TRP A 81 -6.27 -5.09 -5.87
CA TRP A 81 -7.03 -6.34 -5.80
C TRP A 81 -8.23 -6.30 -6.74
N ARG A 82 -9.09 -5.28 -6.62
CA ARG A 82 -10.29 -5.12 -7.44
C ARG A 82 -9.97 -5.04 -8.94
N MET A 83 -8.83 -4.48 -9.31
CA MET A 83 -8.39 -4.39 -10.71
C MET A 83 -7.95 -5.74 -11.29
N HIS A 84 -7.36 -6.62 -10.48
CA HIS A 84 -6.76 -7.88 -10.94
C HIS A 84 -7.50 -9.15 -10.51
N GLN A 85 -8.51 -9.03 -9.64
CA GLN A 85 -9.27 -10.15 -9.08
C GLN A 85 -9.87 -11.05 -10.16
N GLU A 86 -10.40 -10.48 -11.24
CA GLU A 86 -11.02 -11.27 -12.33
C GLU A 86 -9.96 -12.11 -13.04
N GLU A 87 -8.87 -11.50 -13.48
CA GLU A 87 -7.73 -12.20 -14.12
C GLU A 87 -7.15 -13.29 -13.23
N ILE A 88 -7.03 -13.03 -11.92
CA ILE A 88 -6.53 -13.98 -10.94
C ILE A 88 -7.52 -15.15 -10.76
N ASN A 89 -8.82 -14.87 -10.63
CA ASN A 89 -9.85 -15.90 -10.47
C ASN A 89 -10.00 -16.79 -11.71
N GLU A 90 -9.78 -16.25 -12.90
CA GLU A 90 -9.76 -17.02 -14.14
C GLU A 90 -8.58 -18.00 -14.19
N ALA A 91 -7.41 -17.60 -13.67
CA ALA A 91 -6.22 -18.45 -13.63
C ALA A 91 -6.28 -19.49 -12.51
N VAL A 92 -6.62 -19.05 -11.30
CA VAL A 92 -6.64 -19.86 -10.09
C VAL A 92 -7.90 -19.51 -9.31
N GLN A 93 -8.85 -20.44 -9.25
CA GLN A 93 -10.11 -20.21 -8.55
C GLN A 93 -9.85 -19.85 -7.08
N VAL A 94 -10.10 -18.61 -6.69
CA VAL A 94 -9.85 -18.14 -5.32
C VAL A 94 -10.90 -18.75 -4.39
N SER A 95 -10.44 -19.59 -3.47
CA SER A 95 -11.32 -20.29 -2.52
C SER A 95 -11.61 -19.46 -1.25
N LYS A 96 -10.71 -18.53 -0.90
CA LYS A 96 -10.82 -17.71 0.30
C LYS A 96 -10.08 -16.39 0.11
N GLU A 97 -10.72 -15.30 0.53
CA GLU A 97 -10.13 -13.97 0.62
C GLU A 97 -9.93 -13.58 2.09
N ALA A 98 -8.80 -12.95 2.40
CA ALA A 98 -8.51 -12.43 3.73
C ALA A 98 -8.08 -10.97 3.62
N GLU A 99 -8.93 -10.08 4.13
CA GLU A 99 -8.66 -8.65 4.16
C GLU A 99 -7.94 -8.25 5.46
N LEU A 100 -6.89 -7.44 5.32
CA LEU A 100 -6.20 -6.84 6.45
C LEU A 100 -6.72 -5.41 6.66
N THR A 101 -7.43 -5.21 7.78
CA THR A 101 -8.00 -3.91 8.14
C THR A 101 -7.13 -3.19 9.19
N PRO A 102 -7.32 -1.86 9.38
CA PRO A 102 -6.60 -1.12 10.41
C PRO A 102 -6.76 -1.71 11.82
N LEU A 103 -5.74 -1.52 12.65
CA LEU A 103 -5.77 -1.98 14.03
C LEU A 103 -6.72 -1.11 14.87
N ASN A 104 -7.48 -1.72 15.77
CA ASN A 104 -8.18 -0.96 16.80
C ASN A 104 -7.19 -0.27 17.78
N GLU A 105 -7.70 0.65 18.60
CA GLU A 105 -6.89 1.42 19.57
C GLU A 105 -6.02 0.52 20.44
N LYS A 106 -6.63 -0.51 21.05
CA LYS A 106 -5.92 -1.44 21.96
C LYS A 106 -4.74 -2.13 21.27
N ASN A 107 -4.95 -2.62 20.05
CA ASN A 107 -3.92 -3.31 19.27
C ASN A 107 -2.85 -2.34 18.77
N THR A 108 -3.23 -1.11 18.40
CA THR A 108 -2.29 -0.05 18.00
C THR A 108 -1.39 0.35 19.17
N VAL A 109 -1.96 0.60 20.35
CA VAL A 109 -1.19 0.94 21.57
C VAL A 109 -0.24 -0.20 21.93
N ARG A 110 -0.71 -1.46 21.85
CA ARG A 110 0.14 -2.64 22.09
C ARG A 110 1.31 -2.72 21.10
N ALA A 111 1.04 -2.50 19.80
CA ALA A 111 2.07 -2.52 18.77
C ALA A 111 3.09 -1.37 18.93
N LEU A 112 2.63 -0.17 19.28
CA LEU A 112 3.48 0.99 19.56
C LEU A 112 4.43 0.73 20.73
N ARG A 113 3.91 0.23 21.85
CA ARG A 113 4.73 -0.14 23.02
C ARG A 113 5.76 -1.20 22.67
N LYS A 114 5.35 -2.25 21.95
CA LYS A 114 6.29 -3.29 21.49
C LYS A 114 7.38 -2.71 20.58
N THR A 115 7.02 -1.77 19.72
CA THR A 115 7.99 -1.08 18.84
C THR A 115 9.00 -0.29 19.67
N LEU A 116 8.54 0.49 20.64
CA LEU A 116 9.39 1.27 21.56
C LEU A 116 10.33 0.39 22.38
N GLU A 117 9.82 -0.75 22.89
CA GLU A 117 10.63 -1.76 23.58
C GLU A 117 11.73 -2.34 22.68
N ILE A 118 11.45 -2.57 21.39
CA ILE A 118 12.42 -3.15 20.46
C ILE A 118 13.53 -2.15 20.09
N ILE A 119 13.18 -0.87 19.90
CA ILE A 119 14.13 0.15 19.46
C ILE A 119 14.91 0.80 20.62
N SER A 120 14.58 0.45 21.86
CA SER A 120 15.23 1.00 23.06
C SER A 120 16.00 -0.07 23.81
N GLU A 121 17.21 0.25 24.25
CA GLU A 121 18.02 -0.61 25.12
C GLU A 121 17.47 -0.69 26.56
N LYS A 122 16.61 0.26 26.95
CA LYS A 122 15.99 0.34 28.27
C LYS A 122 14.48 0.31 28.15
N SER A 123 13.80 -0.11 29.22
CA SER A 123 12.35 0.03 29.31
C SER A 123 11.98 1.51 29.15
N VAL A 124 11.16 1.79 28.14
CA VAL A 124 10.63 3.13 27.87
C VAL A 124 9.17 3.12 28.25
N GLU A 125 8.82 3.92 29.25
CA GLU A 125 7.43 4.24 29.54
C GLU A 125 7.05 5.51 28.78
N VAL A 126 5.95 5.45 28.05
CA VAL A 126 5.33 6.60 27.38
C VAL A 126 3.92 6.79 27.90
N GLU A 127 3.49 8.05 27.95
CA GLU A 127 2.14 8.41 28.36
C GLU A 127 1.08 7.76 27.45
N ASP A 128 -0.05 7.38 28.03
CA ASP A 128 -1.19 6.84 27.29
C ASP A 128 -1.69 7.82 26.22
N GLU A 129 -1.69 9.12 26.53
CA GLU A 129 -2.15 10.16 25.60
C GLU A 129 -1.28 10.21 24.34
N PHE A 130 0.03 10.02 24.44
CA PHE A 130 0.91 9.93 23.26
C PHE A 130 0.51 8.79 22.33
N CYS A 131 0.31 7.59 22.88
CA CYS A 131 -0.11 6.43 22.11
C CYS A 131 -1.50 6.63 21.48
N ARG A 132 -2.44 7.21 22.24
CA ARG A 132 -3.79 7.53 21.76
C ARG A 132 -3.78 8.56 20.65
N ARG A 133 -2.95 9.59 20.77
CA ARG A 133 -2.80 10.64 19.76
C ARG A 133 -2.28 10.05 18.45
N ILE A 134 -1.27 9.18 18.52
CA ILE A 134 -0.77 8.46 17.35
C ILE A 134 -1.88 7.62 16.73
N TYR A 135 -2.59 6.81 17.52
CA TYR A 135 -3.70 5.98 17.02
C TYR A 135 -4.75 6.81 16.27
N LYS A 136 -5.23 7.91 16.87
CA LYS A 136 -6.24 8.77 16.26
C LYS A 136 -5.79 9.36 14.93
N LYS A 137 -4.51 9.74 14.84
CA LYS A 137 -3.96 10.41 13.64
C LYS A 137 -3.46 9.44 12.58
N SER A 138 -3.19 8.19 12.95
CA SER A 138 -2.85 7.13 12.02
C SER A 138 -4.05 6.28 11.59
N LEU A 139 -5.21 6.49 12.21
CA LEU A 139 -6.42 5.66 12.03
C LEU A 139 -6.16 4.16 12.25
N GLY A 140 -5.22 3.83 13.14
CA GLY A 140 -4.80 2.43 13.39
C GLY A 140 -4.03 1.76 12.24
N ILE A 141 -3.66 2.48 11.18
CA ILE A 141 -2.94 1.93 10.03
C ILE A 141 -1.45 1.73 10.39
N PRO A 142 -0.90 0.51 10.26
CA PRO A 142 0.48 0.22 10.67
C PRO A 142 1.57 1.11 10.09
N GLY A 143 1.64 1.23 8.76
CA GLY A 143 2.65 2.07 8.11
C GLY A 143 2.57 3.54 8.52
N LEU A 144 1.34 4.06 8.70
CA LEU A 144 1.13 5.45 9.08
C LEU A 144 1.49 5.70 10.54
N PHE A 145 1.13 4.79 11.47
CA PHE A 145 1.50 4.97 12.87
C PHE A 145 3.02 4.90 13.06
N HIS A 146 3.73 4.03 12.33
CA HIS A 146 5.19 3.96 12.42
C HIS A 146 5.85 5.23 11.85
N THR A 147 5.33 5.76 10.74
CA THR A 147 5.76 7.04 10.17
C THR A 147 5.56 8.16 11.17
N LEU A 148 4.39 8.23 11.80
CA LEU A 148 4.05 9.24 12.79
C LEU A 148 4.87 9.08 14.08
N LEU A 149 5.10 7.86 14.56
CA LEU A 149 5.97 7.56 15.71
C LEU A 149 7.38 8.09 15.44
N ARG A 150 7.97 7.73 14.31
CA ARG A 150 9.33 8.18 13.94
C ARG A 150 9.41 9.70 13.85
N ALA A 151 8.43 10.34 13.22
CA ALA A 151 8.37 11.80 13.15
C ALA A 151 8.21 12.43 14.55
N SER A 152 7.37 11.84 15.42
CA SER A 152 7.18 12.30 16.80
C SER A 152 8.48 12.20 17.60
N LEU A 153 9.21 11.09 17.51
CA LEU A 153 10.52 10.94 18.17
C LEU A 153 11.54 11.99 17.69
N LYS A 154 11.53 12.29 16.38
CA LYS A 154 12.36 13.37 15.82
C LYS A 154 11.97 14.73 16.40
N GLU A 155 10.68 15.04 16.50
CA GLU A 155 10.21 16.29 17.09
C GLU A 155 10.50 16.38 18.59
N THR A 156 10.40 15.27 19.32
CA THR A 156 10.82 15.18 20.72
C THR A 156 12.28 15.60 20.86
N PHE A 157 13.17 15.05 20.04
CA PHE A 157 14.59 15.40 20.05
C PHE A 157 14.83 16.87 19.66
N LEU A 158 14.26 17.34 18.55
CA LEU A 158 14.50 18.69 18.04
C LEU A 158 13.98 19.80 18.96
N LYS A 159 12.94 19.50 19.76
CA LYS A 159 12.29 20.46 20.66
C LYS A 159 12.66 20.23 22.13
N GLU A 160 13.63 19.35 22.40
CA GLU A 160 14.09 19.00 23.75
C GLU A 160 12.93 18.61 24.69
N LEU A 161 11.93 17.89 24.15
CA LEU A 161 10.79 17.41 24.92
C LEU A 161 11.11 16.09 25.62
N GLU A 162 10.35 15.78 26.67
CA GLU A 162 10.35 14.45 27.25
C GLU A 162 9.77 13.41 26.28
N LEU A 163 10.30 12.20 26.34
CA LEU A 163 9.83 11.08 25.53
C LEU A 163 8.39 10.72 25.92
N GLY A 164 7.52 10.54 24.93
CA GLY A 164 6.09 10.32 25.18
C GLY A 164 5.30 11.62 25.39
N ASN A 165 5.86 12.80 25.13
CA ASN A 165 5.09 14.03 25.16
C ASN A 165 4.17 14.17 23.94
N ALA A 166 2.86 14.32 24.17
CA ALA A 166 1.86 14.43 23.09
C ALA A 166 2.08 15.63 22.14
N LYS A 167 2.72 16.72 22.59
CA LYS A 167 3.04 17.88 21.73
C LYS A 167 3.99 17.53 20.59
N ALA A 168 4.85 16.52 20.79
CA ALA A 168 5.71 16.02 19.73
C ALA A 168 4.89 15.36 18.61
N VAL A 169 3.80 14.67 18.98
CA VAL A 169 2.86 14.08 18.01
C VAL A 169 2.15 15.17 17.22
N ASP A 170 1.63 16.21 17.89
CA ASP A 170 0.97 17.32 17.20
C ASP A 170 1.91 18.01 16.19
N SER A 171 3.17 18.21 16.59
CA SER A 171 4.21 18.77 15.70
C SER A 171 4.51 17.87 14.51
N ALA A 172 4.51 16.56 14.71
CA ALA A 172 4.72 15.58 13.66
C ALA A 172 3.53 15.50 12.70
N VAL A 173 2.30 15.61 13.23
CA VAL A 173 1.06 15.68 12.44
C VAL A 173 1.10 16.87 11.49
N GLU A 174 1.42 18.06 11.98
CA GLU A 174 1.55 19.26 11.14
C GLU A 174 2.62 19.08 10.05
N LYS A 175 3.81 18.57 10.40
CA LYS A 175 4.91 18.36 9.44
C LYS A 175 4.64 17.30 8.37
N LEU A 176 3.79 16.34 8.68
CA LEU A 176 3.38 15.28 7.74
C LEU A 176 2.11 15.66 6.97
N ASP A 177 1.59 16.88 7.16
CA ASP A 177 0.31 17.33 6.63
C ASP A 177 -0.83 16.37 7.00
N LEU A 178 -0.84 15.85 8.22
CA LEU A 178 -1.88 14.96 8.75
C LEU A 178 -2.94 15.72 9.58
N ASP A 179 -2.79 17.03 9.71
CA ASP A 179 -3.80 17.92 10.29
C ASP A 179 -5.09 17.84 9.48
N ASP A 180 -6.20 17.47 10.12
CA ASP A 180 -7.52 17.30 9.47
C ASP A 180 -7.51 16.44 8.20
N ALA A 181 -6.52 15.56 8.04
CA ALA A 181 -6.30 14.78 6.82
C ALA A 181 -7.48 13.87 6.48
N GLU A 182 -8.08 13.24 7.49
CA GLU A 182 -9.28 12.43 7.34
C GLU A 182 -10.43 13.29 6.77
N GLU A 183 -10.74 14.42 7.40
CA GLU A 183 -11.79 15.32 6.93
C GLU A 183 -11.52 15.80 5.50
N ARG A 184 -10.29 16.24 5.20
CA ARG A 184 -9.91 16.68 3.85
C ARG A 184 -10.11 15.59 2.81
N ILE A 185 -9.75 14.35 3.14
CA ILE A 185 -9.92 13.20 2.24
C ILE A 185 -11.38 12.81 2.09
N TYR A 186 -12.17 12.76 3.16
CA TYR A 186 -13.58 12.34 3.12
C TYR A 186 -14.52 13.41 2.55
N ASN A 187 -14.15 14.69 2.59
CA ASN A 187 -14.91 15.79 1.99
C ASN A 187 -14.63 15.99 0.48
N LEU A 188 -13.70 15.22 -0.13
CA LEU A 188 -13.48 15.31 -1.57
C LEU A 188 -14.72 14.88 -2.36
N SER A 189 -15.03 15.59 -3.43
CA SER A 189 -16.08 15.21 -4.38
C SER A 189 -15.72 13.93 -5.13
N GLU A 190 -16.71 13.15 -5.56
CA GLU A 190 -16.53 11.94 -6.38
C GLU A 190 -15.59 12.12 -7.57
N LYS A 191 -15.69 13.23 -8.31
CA LYS A 191 -14.79 13.53 -9.45
C LYS A 191 -13.31 13.57 -9.04
N LYS A 192 -13.02 14.15 -7.87
CA LYS A 192 -11.65 14.21 -7.32
C LYS A 192 -11.20 12.81 -6.89
N ILE A 193 -12.09 12.02 -6.29
CA ILE A 193 -11.79 10.62 -5.92
C ILE A 193 -11.49 9.76 -7.16
N THR A 194 -12.26 9.90 -8.24
CA THR A 194 -11.97 9.19 -9.49
C THR A 194 -10.57 9.52 -10.03
N ILE A 195 -10.16 10.80 -10.00
CA ILE A 195 -8.79 11.21 -10.37
C ILE A 195 -7.76 10.51 -9.47
N LEU A 196 -7.99 10.52 -8.16
CA LEU A 196 -7.07 9.93 -7.19
C LEU A 196 -6.98 8.40 -7.32
N LYS A 197 -8.08 7.70 -7.61
CA LYS A 197 -8.09 6.26 -7.94
C LYS A 197 -7.19 5.96 -9.14
N HIS A 198 -7.28 6.75 -10.22
CA HIS A 198 -6.37 6.60 -11.34
C HIS A 198 -4.90 6.87 -10.98
N ILE A 199 -4.62 7.84 -10.10
CA ILE A 199 -3.26 8.10 -9.62
C ILE A 199 -2.72 6.95 -8.76
N LEU A 200 -3.54 6.37 -7.86
CA LEU A 200 -3.18 5.19 -7.05
C LEU A 200 -2.80 3.99 -7.93
N LEU A 201 -3.53 3.78 -9.02
CA LEU A 201 -3.29 2.70 -9.98
C LEU A 201 -2.14 3.02 -10.97
N SER A 202 -1.35 4.07 -10.75
CA SER A 202 -0.20 4.38 -11.61
C SER A 202 0.93 3.36 -11.42
N ARG A 203 1.37 2.75 -12.52
CA ARG A 203 2.55 1.88 -12.55
C ARG A 203 3.87 2.65 -12.52
N HIS A 204 3.82 3.94 -12.88
CA HIS A 204 5.03 4.76 -12.93
C HIS A 204 5.36 5.29 -11.51
N PRO A 205 6.61 5.13 -11.02
CA PRO A 205 6.97 5.44 -9.63
C PRO A 205 6.78 6.91 -9.26
N GLN A 206 6.94 7.83 -10.22
CA GLN A 206 6.71 9.27 -10.00
C GLN A 206 5.22 9.67 -9.98
N GLY A 207 4.30 8.72 -10.18
CA GLY A 207 2.86 8.99 -10.28
C GLY A 207 2.36 9.05 -11.72
N ARG A 208 1.33 9.84 -11.99
CA ARG A 208 0.63 9.86 -13.29
C ARG A 208 0.71 11.21 -13.99
N ARG A 209 0.74 11.21 -15.32
CA ARG A 209 0.78 12.44 -16.13
C ARG A 209 -0.63 12.99 -16.36
N PRO A 210 -0.79 14.32 -16.52
CA PRO A 210 -2.08 14.93 -16.83
C PRO A 210 -2.71 14.44 -18.14
N SER A 211 -1.89 14.16 -19.16
CA SER A 211 -2.38 13.67 -20.46
C SER A 211 -3.05 12.30 -20.33
N GLU A 212 -2.48 11.41 -19.50
CA GLU A 212 -3.06 10.09 -19.24
C GLU A 212 -4.41 10.23 -18.51
N LEU A 213 -4.54 11.18 -17.58
CA LEU A 213 -5.81 11.44 -16.89
C LEU A 213 -6.88 12.02 -17.82
N VAL A 214 -6.49 12.89 -18.76
CA VAL A 214 -7.39 13.43 -19.80
C VAL A 214 -7.96 12.29 -20.66
N GLU A 215 -7.09 11.38 -21.11
CA GLU A 215 -7.47 10.23 -21.93
C GLU A 215 -8.38 9.26 -21.16
N LEU A 216 -8.02 8.90 -19.94
CA LEU A 216 -8.77 7.91 -19.14
C LEU A 216 -10.14 8.40 -18.69
N MET A 217 -10.29 9.70 -18.44
CA MET A 217 -11.53 10.27 -17.93
C MET A 217 -12.44 10.85 -19.02
N ASP A 218 -11.96 10.91 -20.26
CA ASP A 218 -12.62 11.60 -21.37
C ASP A 218 -13.09 13.01 -20.94
N LYS A 219 -12.14 13.81 -20.45
CA LYS A 219 -12.36 15.19 -20.00
C LYS A 219 -11.37 16.15 -20.64
N ASP A 220 -11.81 17.38 -20.84
CA ASP A 220 -10.94 18.41 -21.36
C ASP A 220 -9.79 18.73 -20.39
N LYS A 221 -8.69 19.20 -20.97
CA LYS A 221 -7.46 19.53 -20.23
C LYS A 221 -7.69 20.59 -19.14
N SER A 222 -8.60 21.54 -19.34
CA SER A 222 -8.83 22.61 -18.36
C SER A 222 -9.52 22.09 -17.12
N THR A 223 -10.50 21.19 -17.28
CA THR A 223 -11.19 20.50 -16.17
C THR A 223 -10.22 19.65 -15.35
N ILE A 224 -9.40 18.81 -16.00
CA ILE A 224 -8.37 18.01 -15.30
C ILE A 224 -7.37 18.92 -14.57
N SER A 225 -6.90 19.97 -15.24
CA SER A 225 -5.97 20.92 -14.63
C SER A 225 -6.57 21.61 -13.40
N TYR A 226 -7.84 22.01 -13.46
CA TYR A 226 -8.56 22.61 -12.33
C TYR A 226 -8.60 21.65 -11.12
N HIS A 227 -9.00 20.40 -11.33
CA HIS A 227 -9.06 19.42 -10.24
C HIS A 227 -7.69 19.10 -9.65
N LEU A 228 -6.66 18.97 -10.49
CA LEU A 228 -5.29 18.75 -10.02
C LEU A 228 -4.74 19.94 -9.22
N GLN A 229 -5.02 21.18 -9.64
CA GLN A 229 -4.61 22.37 -8.87
C GLN A 229 -5.33 22.44 -7.52
N ASN A 230 -6.63 22.11 -7.49
CA ASN A 230 -7.37 22.05 -6.22
C ASN A 230 -6.78 20.99 -5.30
N LEU A 231 -6.51 19.78 -5.80
CA LEU A 231 -5.93 18.71 -5.01
C LEU A 231 -4.51 19.02 -4.50
N ILE A 232 -3.72 19.80 -5.24
CA ILE A 232 -2.43 20.34 -4.75
C ILE A 232 -2.67 21.37 -3.64
N SER A 233 -3.61 22.30 -3.85
CA SER A 233 -3.95 23.36 -2.88
C SER A 233 -4.48 22.77 -1.57
N ASP A 234 -5.23 21.67 -1.68
CA ASP A 234 -5.76 20.88 -0.56
C ASP A 234 -4.68 19.99 0.11
N ARG A 235 -3.41 20.08 -0.33
CA ARG A 235 -2.26 19.27 0.14
C ARG A 235 -2.43 17.75 -0.04
N VAL A 236 -3.28 17.33 -0.97
CA VAL A 236 -3.52 15.89 -1.26
C VAL A 236 -2.53 15.35 -2.29
N LEU A 237 -2.20 16.16 -3.31
CA LEU A 237 -1.25 15.80 -4.36
C LEU A 237 0.05 16.56 -4.23
N GLN A 238 1.13 15.88 -4.61
CA GLN A 238 2.41 16.48 -4.93
C GLN A 238 2.63 16.45 -6.44
N LYS A 239 3.47 17.37 -6.91
CA LYS A 239 3.81 17.53 -8.32
C LYS A 239 5.32 17.49 -8.51
N GLU A 240 5.77 16.58 -9.35
CA GLU A 240 7.18 16.46 -9.73
C GLU A 240 7.35 16.74 -11.23
N LYS A 241 8.45 17.39 -11.60
CA LYS A 241 8.82 17.59 -13.01
C LYS A 241 10.05 16.74 -13.33
N ALA A 242 9.94 15.91 -14.37
CA ALA A 242 11.06 15.17 -14.93
C ALA A 242 11.19 15.52 -16.43
N GLY A 243 12.19 16.34 -16.74
CA GLY A 243 12.37 16.89 -18.08
C GLY A 243 11.17 17.73 -18.53
N ARG A 244 10.55 17.34 -19.65
CA ARG A 244 9.35 18.01 -20.20
C ARG A 244 8.04 17.47 -19.62
N SER A 245 8.11 16.41 -18.83
CA SER A 245 6.93 15.75 -18.26
C SER A 245 6.66 16.26 -16.86
N THR A 246 5.38 16.30 -16.50
CA THR A 246 4.93 16.55 -15.13
C THR A 246 4.19 15.32 -14.64
N PHE A 247 4.50 14.89 -13.43
CA PHE A 247 3.85 13.79 -12.75
C PHE A 247 3.16 14.27 -11.47
N TYR A 248 2.05 13.62 -11.17
CA TYR A 248 1.24 13.88 -10.00
C TYR A 248 1.15 12.60 -9.19
N SER A 249 1.51 12.68 -7.92
CA SER A 249 1.47 11.59 -6.96
C SER A 249 0.73 12.03 -5.71
N ILE A 250 0.14 11.08 -5.00
CA ILE A 250 -0.51 11.36 -3.72
C ILE A 250 0.56 11.57 -2.66
N HIS A 251 0.34 12.57 -1.80
CA HIS A 251 1.18 12.81 -0.63
C HIS A 251 1.30 11.52 0.19
N GLU A 252 2.51 10.99 0.37
CA GLU A 252 2.73 9.63 0.92
C GLU A 252 1.99 9.36 2.24
N PRO A 253 2.07 10.23 3.27
CA PRO A 253 1.27 10.09 4.50
C PRO A 253 -0.25 9.98 4.30
N LEU A 254 -0.81 10.53 3.22
CA LEU A 254 -2.25 10.53 2.94
C LEU A 254 -2.70 9.32 2.14
N LYS A 255 -1.80 8.61 1.45
CA LYS A 255 -2.16 7.44 0.64
C LYS A 255 -2.98 6.41 1.41
N PRO A 256 -2.59 5.98 2.63
CA PRO A 256 -3.36 4.95 3.34
C PRO A 256 -4.77 5.41 3.73
N ILE A 257 -4.94 6.69 4.05
CA ILE A 257 -6.25 7.27 4.39
C ILE A 257 -7.17 7.28 3.15
N LEU A 258 -6.61 7.68 2.01
CA LEU A 258 -7.34 7.65 0.74
C LEU A 258 -7.73 6.22 0.36
N GLN A 259 -6.84 5.24 0.55
CA GLN A 259 -7.11 3.83 0.28
C GLN A 259 -8.26 3.30 1.13
N LEU A 260 -8.33 3.68 2.41
CA LEU A 260 -9.48 3.34 3.27
C LEU A 260 -10.80 3.91 2.73
N ARG A 261 -10.80 5.19 2.31
CA ARG A 261 -12.00 5.78 1.70
C ARG A 261 -12.41 5.04 0.42
N VAL A 262 -11.46 4.79 -0.48
CA VAL A 262 -11.69 4.08 -1.74
C VAL A 262 -12.22 2.66 -1.50
N ASN A 263 -11.74 2.00 -0.45
CA ASN A 263 -12.23 0.69 -0.07
C ASN A 263 -13.68 0.75 0.43
N GLY A 264 -13.99 1.67 1.36
CA GLY A 264 -15.34 1.84 1.92
C GLY A 264 -16.42 2.21 0.90
N GLU A 265 -16.08 2.93 -0.18
CA GLU A 265 -17.01 3.18 -1.30
C GLU A 265 -17.42 1.90 -2.05
N GLY A 266 -16.59 0.85 -2.02
CA GLY A 266 -16.91 -0.44 -2.64
C GLY A 266 -17.95 -1.25 -1.87
N GLU A 267 -18.14 -0.98 -0.57
CA GLU A 267 -19.19 -1.61 0.24
C GLU A 267 -20.57 -0.96 0.04
N ILE A 268 -20.63 0.28 -0.46
CA ILE A 268 -21.89 1.02 -0.66
C ILE A 268 -22.54 0.70 -2.02
N HIS A 269 -21.79 0.11 -2.95
CA HIS A 269 -22.23 -0.17 -4.32
C HIS A 269 -22.14 -1.65 -4.73
N ALA A 270 -21.95 -2.58 -3.78
CA ALA A 270 -22.03 -4.03 -3.98
C ALA A 270 -23.39 -4.59 -3.49
#